data_AF-A0A519L353-F1
#
_entry.id   AF-A0A519L353-F1
#
_cell.length_a   1.000
_cell.length_b   1.000
_cell.length_c   1.000
_cell.angle_alpha   90.00
_cell.angle_beta   90.00
_cell.angle_gamma   90.00
#
_symmetry.space_group_name_H-M   'P 1'
#
loop_
_entity.id
_entity.type
_entity.pdbx_description
1 polymer ?
#
loop_
_entity_poly.entity_id
_entity_poly.type
_entity_poly.pdbx_seq_one_letter_code
_entity_poly.pdbx_strand_id
1 'polypeptide(L)'
;MTRNHTAWTATALAAGLLLTGQGCARAQTPPEGFVWYFLSELNGFYLDVEDPTNRPALIKRVPDGVLSAVEVNGDGQADWLIRWPDSAQFCGTGGCRTTLYISGQNGFVRAFDRQALRFDVGRVDGEVRIEAALHHLYCNEGQVECLRAWAWDPSAGRLQERPSSDGISRMSGGAPVDFGEEPDGTPILPEGTPTALQELRFRSRVWCPAVNEPDGHYLRQGQVYDIPDVNGDGLRDWVFAPEAGCATPPESGQQIWVTTGRGPGAHGEGGAVALAWTSPQDHWIEYDVSERPATALVVRPCDSGQDCPGVPLRWNASEARLVE
;
A
#
# COMPACT_ATOMS: atom_id res chain seq x y z
N MET A 1 -64.83 -37.15 -34.46
CA MET A 1 -65.40 -37.36 -33.11
C MET A 1 -64.40 -38.16 -32.30
N THR A 2 -63.58 -37.49 -31.49
CA THR A 2 -62.78 -38.15 -30.45
C THR A 2 -62.46 -37.11 -29.38
N ARG A 3 -62.87 -37.43 -28.14
CA ARG A 3 -62.76 -36.61 -26.93
C ARG A 3 -61.32 -36.63 -26.42
N ASN A 4 -60.79 -35.46 -26.04
CA ASN A 4 -59.60 -35.34 -25.21
C ASN A 4 -60.02 -35.35 -23.73
N HIS A 5 -59.42 -36.26 -22.96
CA HIS A 5 -59.41 -36.20 -21.50
C HIS A 5 -58.14 -35.51 -21.03
N THR A 6 -58.35 -34.50 -20.20
CA THR A 6 -57.40 -33.77 -19.38
C THR A 6 -56.80 -34.68 -18.30
N ALA A 7 -55.47 -34.61 -18.11
CA ALA A 7 -54.81 -34.95 -16.86
C ALA A 7 -53.75 -33.88 -16.59
N TRP A 8 -53.95 -33.11 -15.52
CA TRP A 8 -53.00 -32.13 -15.01
C TRP A 8 -52.10 -32.81 -13.98
N THR A 9 -50.80 -32.86 -14.23
CA THR A 9 -49.78 -33.17 -13.22
C THR A 9 -49.18 -31.86 -12.72
N ALA A 10 -49.43 -31.56 -11.45
CA ALA A 10 -48.79 -30.47 -10.72
C ALA A 10 -47.39 -30.91 -10.28
N THR A 11 -46.35 -30.28 -10.83
CA THR A 11 -44.97 -30.45 -10.39
C THR A 11 -44.71 -29.46 -9.25
N ALA A 12 -44.52 -29.97 -8.03
CA ALA A 12 -44.09 -29.17 -6.89
C ALA A 12 -42.59 -28.85 -7.04
N LEU A 13 -42.26 -27.59 -7.30
CA LEU A 13 -40.90 -27.08 -7.22
C LEU A 13 -40.54 -26.85 -5.74
N ALA A 14 -39.69 -27.72 -5.21
CA ALA A 14 -38.99 -27.47 -3.95
C ALA A 14 -37.96 -26.36 -4.18
N ALA A 15 -38.29 -25.14 -3.75
CA ALA A 15 -37.34 -24.05 -3.66
C ALA A 15 -36.32 -24.37 -2.56
N GLY A 16 -35.14 -24.83 -2.95
CA GLY A 16 -33.99 -24.90 -2.06
C GLY A 16 -33.57 -23.49 -1.69
N LEU A 17 -33.64 -23.15 -0.40
CA LEU A 17 -33.00 -21.98 0.17
C LEU A 17 -31.49 -22.07 -0.10
N LEU A 18 -31.00 -21.29 -1.05
CA LEU A 18 -29.59 -20.90 -1.08
C LEU A 18 -29.40 -19.86 0.03
N LEU A 19 -28.90 -20.32 1.18
CA LEU A 19 -28.32 -19.48 2.20
C LEU A 19 -27.09 -18.80 1.60
N THR A 20 -27.25 -17.57 1.09
CA THR A 20 -26.12 -16.68 0.84
C THR A 20 -25.54 -16.32 2.20
N GLY A 21 -24.47 -17.02 2.60
CA GLY A 21 -23.71 -16.71 3.79
C GLY A 21 -23.10 -15.32 3.67
N GLN A 22 -23.78 -14.32 4.23
CA GLN A 22 -23.15 -13.10 4.67
C GLN A 22 -22.27 -13.47 5.86
N GLY A 23 -21.02 -13.83 5.58
CA GLY A 23 -19.99 -13.92 6.61
C GLY A 23 -19.68 -12.51 7.09
N CYS A 24 -20.50 -11.95 7.99
CA CYS A 24 -19.92 -11.07 9.00
C CYS A 24 -18.89 -11.95 9.71
N ALA A 25 -17.62 -11.56 9.71
CA ALA A 25 -16.64 -12.16 10.61
C ALA A 25 -17.32 -12.26 11.98
N ARG A 26 -17.50 -13.48 12.48
CA ARG A 26 -18.07 -13.66 13.83
C ARG A 26 -17.20 -12.84 14.76
N ALA A 27 -17.79 -12.16 15.74
CA ALA A 27 -17.03 -11.50 16.78
C ALA A 27 -16.04 -12.53 17.36
N GLN A 28 -14.76 -12.38 17.00
CA GLN A 28 -13.68 -13.22 17.46
C GLN A 28 -12.93 -12.45 18.54
N THR A 29 -12.40 -13.17 19.52
CA THR A 29 -11.47 -12.57 20.48
C THR A 29 -10.14 -12.34 19.77
N PRO A 30 -9.54 -11.15 19.91
CA PRO A 30 -8.21 -10.92 19.33
C PRO A 30 -7.18 -11.92 19.87
N PRO A 31 -6.29 -12.45 19.01
CA PRO A 31 -5.15 -13.24 19.45
C PRO A 31 -4.33 -12.50 20.51
N GLU A 32 -3.85 -13.23 21.51
CA GLU A 32 -3.07 -12.66 22.62
C GLU A 32 -1.87 -11.83 22.13
N GLY A 33 -1.23 -12.27 21.04
CA GLY A 33 -0.13 -11.53 20.41
C GLY A 33 -0.51 -10.13 19.95
N PHE A 34 -1.71 -9.91 19.40
CA PHE A 34 -2.18 -8.57 19.02
C PHE A 34 -2.49 -7.70 20.23
N VAL A 35 -3.08 -8.29 21.27
CA VAL A 35 -3.33 -7.59 22.55
C VAL A 35 -2.00 -7.14 23.17
N TRP A 36 -1.03 -8.04 23.23
CA TRP A 36 0.30 -7.73 23.73
C TRP A 36 1.00 -6.66 22.88
N TYR A 37 0.99 -6.82 21.55
CA TYR A 37 1.60 -5.87 20.61
C TYR A 37 1.04 -4.46 20.79
N PHE A 38 -0.29 -4.32 20.75
CA PHE A 38 -0.94 -3.02 20.93
C PHE A 38 -0.58 -2.37 22.28
N LEU A 39 -0.66 -3.13 23.38
CA LEU A 39 -0.35 -2.60 24.71
C LEU A 39 1.14 -2.25 24.85
N SER A 40 2.03 -3.00 24.20
CA SER A 40 3.47 -2.71 24.18
C SER A 40 3.75 -1.38 23.49
N GLU A 41 3.23 -1.19 22.27
CA GLU A 41 3.41 0.05 21.50
C GLU A 41 2.82 1.27 22.24
N LEU A 42 1.62 1.12 22.80
CA LEU A 42 0.93 2.20 23.51
C LEU A 42 1.68 2.65 24.76
N ASN A 43 2.35 1.75 25.47
CA ASN A 43 3.11 2.09 26.67
C ASN A 43 4.59 2.42 26.38
N GLY A 44 5.09 2.20 25.16
CA GLY A 44 6.51 2.30 24.82
C GLY A 44 7.03 3.71 24.57
N PHE A 45 6.16 4.68 24.30
CA PHE A 45 6.56 6.01 23.82
C PHE A 45 6.92 7.03 24.91
N TYR A 46 6.62 6.72 26.17
CA TYR A 46 6.91 7.64 27.27
C TYR A 46 8.21 7.26 27.98
N LEU A 47 9.29 7.96 27.63
CA LEU A 47 10.53 7.95 28.40
C LEU A 47 10.93 9.39 28.71
N ASP A 48 10.66 9.84 29.94
CA ASP A 48 11.26 11.06 30.48
C ASP A 48 12.66 10.69 30.98
N VAL A 49 13.68 11.10 30.22
CA VAL A 49 15.09 10.78 30.51
C VAL A 49 15.59 11.51 31.75
N GLU A 50 14.99 12.67 32.08
CA GLU A 50 15.38 13.49 33.23
C GLU A 50 14.65 13.05 34.50
N ASP A 51 13.44 12.50 34.37
CA ASP A 51 12.70 11.87 35.47
C ASP A 51 12.10 10.51 35.07
N PRO A 52 12.81 9.39 35.29
CA PRO A 52 12.30 8.06 34.95
C PRO A 52 11.09 7.61 35.80
N THR A 53 10.69 8.40 36.81
CA THR A 53 9.50 8.17 37.62
C THR A 53 8.29 8.95 37.11
N ASN A 54 8.52 10.04 36.38
CA ASN A 54 7.50 10.70 35.59
C ASN A 54 7.14 9.76 34.44
N ARG A 55 6.08 8.97 34.60
CA ARG A 55 5.49 8.17 33.52
C ARG A 55 3.99 8.07 33.72
N PRO A 56 3.19 8.14 32.64
CA PRO A 56 1.77 7.84 32.71
C PRO A 56 1.52 6.45 33.29
N ALA A 57 0.34 6.27 33.89
CA ALA A 57 -0.08 4.96 34.35
C ALA A 57 -0.15 3.98 33.16
N LEU A 58 0.42 2.78 33.34
CA LEU A 58 0.39 1.75 32.30
C LEU A 58 -1.04 1.41 31.90
N ILE A 59 -1.29 1.43 30.60
CA ILE A 59 -2.53 0.95 30.01
C ILE A 59 -2.46 -0.57 29.94
N LYS A 60 -3.41 -1.24 30.60
CA LYS A 60 -3.40 -2.70 30.78
C LYS A 60 -4.48 -3.44 29.97
N ARG A 61 -5.32 -2.69 29.26
CA ARG A 61 -6.45 -3.23 28.50
C ARG A 61 -6.57 -2.47 27.19
N VAL A 62 -6.88 -3.20 26.13
CA VAL A 62 -7.19 -2.63 24.82
C VAL A 62 -8.53 -1.89 24.95
N PRO A 63 -8.61 -0.60 24.60
CA PRO A 63 -9.88 0.11 24.55
C PRO A 63 -10.82 -0.50 23.50
N ASP A 64 -12.13 -0.41 23.76
CA ASP A 64 -13.15 -0.93 22.85
C ASP A 64 -13.02 -0.27 21.47
N GLY A 65 -13.14 -1.07 20.40
CA GLY A 65 -13.12 -0.60 19.02
C GLY A 65 -11.73 -0.33 18.42
N VAL A 66 -10.67 -0.30 19.23
CA VAL A 66 -9.29 -0.14 18.73
C VAL A 66 -8.85 -1.36 17.93
N LEU A 67 -9.06 -2.56 18.47
CA LEU A 67 -8.71 -3.82 17.83
C LEU A 67 -9.99 -4.50 17.36
N SER A 68 -10.19 -4.55 16.05
CA SER A 68 -11.43 -5.04 15.42
C SER A 68 -11.15 -6.18 14.45
N ALA A 69 -11.98 -7.22 14.53
CA ALA A 69 -12.01 -8.26 13.51
C ALA A 69 -12.67 -7.73 12.23
N VAL A 70 -12.02 -7.95 11.09
CA VAL A 70 -12.53 -7.65 9.74
C VAL A 70 -12.32 -8.87 8.84
N GLU A 71 -12.95 -8.88 7.66
CA GLU A 71 -12.78 -9.94 6.66
C GLU A 71 -12.43 -9.27 5.33
N VAL A 72 -11.18 -9.39 4.90
CA VAL A 72 -10.65 -8.75 3.70
C VAL A 72 -10.19 -9.78 2.67
N ASN A 73 -9.54 -10.86 3.13
CA ASN A 73 -9.00 -11.89 2.23
C ASN A 73 -10.02 -12.97 1.80
N GLY A 74 -11.17 -13.08 2.49
CA GLY A 74 -12.24 -14.03 2.16
C GLY A 74 -11.94 -15.49 2.54
N ASP A 75 -10.97 -15.74 3.43
CA ASP A 75 -10.61 -17.09 3.86
C ASP A 75 -11.47 -17.59 5.05
N GLY A 76 -12.37 -16.76 5.57
CA GLY A 76 -13.25 -17.05 6.69
C GLY A 76 -12.57 -16.99 8.06
N GLN A 77 -11.31 -16.57 8.12
CA GLN A 77 -10.59 -16.22 9.35
C GLN A 77 -10.59 -14.71 9.54
N ALA A 78 -10.63 -14.26 10.79
CA ALA A 78 -10.58 -12.83 11.05
C ALA A 78 -9.22 -12.24 10.70
N ASP A 79 -9.25 -11.20 9.88
CA ASP A 79 -8.20 -10.22 9.74
C ASP A 79 -8.31 -9.20 10.89
N TRP A 80 -7.21 -8.58 11.28
CA TRP A 80 -7.16 -7.68 12.44
C TRP A 80 -6.83 -6.26 12.04
N LEU A 81 -7.79 -5.37 12.27
CA LEU A 81 -7.66 -3.93 12.09
C LEU A 81 -7.37 -3.25 13.44
N ILE A 82 -6.28 -2.50 13.49
CA ILE A 82 -5.87 -1.66 14.61
C ILE A 82 -6.12 -0.20 14.24
N ARG A 83 -7.04 0.45 14.93
CA ARG A 83 -7.26 1.90 14.91
C ARG A 83 -6.56 2.50 16.10
N TRP A 84 -5.42 3.12 15.87
CA TRP A 84 -4.64 3.72 16.96
C TRP A 84 -5.39 4.92 17.56
N PRO A 85 -5.30 5.12 18.89
CA PRO A 85 -6.04 6.17 19.56
C PRO A 85 -5.57 7.56 19.13
N ASP A 86 -6.46 8.54 19.27
CA ASP A 86 -6.16 9.95 19.01
C ASP A 86 -5.14 10.49 20.03
N SER A 87 -3.86 10.44 19.65
CA SER A 87 -2.76 10.94 20.45
C SER A 87 -1.64 11.42 19.54
N ALA A 88 -0.85 12.39 20.03
CA ALA A 88 0.31 12.91 19.29
C ALA A 88 1.36 11.83 18.94
N GLN A 89 1.33 10.67 19.61
CA GLN A 89 2.19 9.54 19.31
C GLN A 89 1.81 8.85 17.99
N PHE A 90 0.52 8.74 17.70
CA PHE A 90 0.02 7.95 16.57
C PHE A 90 -0.63 8.79 15.48
N CYS A 91 -0.90 10.07 15.76
CA CYS A 91 -1.60 10.96 14.86
C CYS A 91 -0.70 12.12 14.45
N GLY A 92 -0.63 12.35 13.15
CA GLY A 92 0.03 13.50 12.54
C GLY A 92 -0.98 14.32 11.73
N THR A 93 -0.47 15.15 10.82
CA THR A 93 -1.34 15.91 9.91
C THR A 93 -2.12 15.00 8.95
N GLY A 94 -1.65 13.76 8.74
CA GLY A 94 -2.31 12.74 7.93
C GLY A 94 -3.39 11.91 8.61
N GLY A 95 -3.82 12.32 9.80
CA GLY A 95 -4.72 11.52 10.63
C GLY A 95 -3.95 10.54 11.51
N CYS A 96 -4.69 9.61 12.10
CA CYS A 96 -4.14 8.61 13.01
C CYS A 96 -3.66 7.39 12.25
N ARG A 97 -2.60 6.76 12.77
CA ARG A 97 -2.10 5.48 12.28
C ARG A 97 -3.24 4.47 12.24
N THR A 98 -3.29 3.71 11.17
CA THR A 98 -4.15 2.54 11.01
C THR A 98 -3.29 1.38 10.54
N THR A 99 -3.45 0.22 11.16
CA THR A 99 -2.68 -0.97 10.81
C THR A 99 -3.63 -2.14 10.54
N LEU A 100 -3.49 -2.80 9.39
CA LEU A 100 -4.27 -3.97 9.00
C LEU A 100 -3.36 -5.19 8.88
N TYR A 101 -3.73 -6.27 9.55
CA TYR A 101 -3.10 -7.57 9.45
C TYR A 101 -4.05 -8.56 8.80
N ILE A 102 -3.60 -9.19 7.72
CA ILE A 102 -4.35 -10.19 6.98
C ILE A 102 -3.91 -11.57 7.41
N SER A 103 -4.89 -12.42 7.72
CA SER A 103 -4.68 -13.82 8.07
C SER A 103 -4.15 -14.61 6.87
N GLY A 104 -3.34 -15.62 7.15
CA GLY A 104 -2.76 -16.52 6.17
C GLY A 104 -2.33 -17.84 6.79
N GLN A 105 -1.81 -18.76 5.97
CA GLN A 105 -1.49 -20.13 6.42
C GLN A 105 -0.44 -20.18 7.53
N ASN A 106 0.49 -19.22 7.56
CA ASN A 106 1.62 -19.19 8.49
C ASN A 106 1.52 -18.06 9.53
N GLY A 107 0.32 -17.50 9.74
CA GLY A 107 0.10 -16.40 10.68
C GLY A 107 -0.51 -15.19 9.98
N PHE A 108 -0.03 -13.99 10.34
CA PHE A 108 -0.58 -12.73 9.85
C PHE A 108 0.45 -11.94 9.05
N VAL A 109 0.02 -11.31 7.97
CA VAL A 109 0.82 -10.39 7.15
C VAL A 109 0.34 -8.97 7.40
N ARG A 110 1.26 -8.06 7.71
CA ARG A 110 0.93 -6.63 7.78
C ARG A 110 0.68 -6.12 6.36
N ALA A 111 -0.58 -5.79 6.07
CA ALA A 111 -1.03 -5.44 4.73
C ALA A 111 -1.22 -3.93 4.56
N PHE A 112 -1.53 -3.21 5.64
CA PHE A 112 -1.61 -1.76 5.66
C PHE A 112 -0.99 -1.24 6.95
N ASP A 113 -0.21 -0.16 6.87
CA ASP A 113 0.35 0.53 8.03
C ASP A 113 0.68 1.98 7.65
N ARG A 114 -0.29 2.88 7.75
CA ARG A 114 -0.13 4.31 7.39
C ARG A 114 -1.01 5.19 8.27
N GLN A 115 -0.69 6.49 8.30
CA GLN A 115 -1.61 7.51 8.76
C GLN A 115 -2.73 7.69 7.74
N ALA A 116 -3.97 7.64 8.21
CA ALA A 116 -5.14 7.89 7.39
C ALA A 116 -6.15 8.74 8.16
N LEU A 117 -6.74 9.72 7.46
CA LEU A 117 -7.85 10.53 7.98
C LEU A 117 -9.13 9.69 8.08
N ARG A 118 -9.25 8.71 7.17
CA ARG A 118 -10.35 7.74 7.11
C ARG A 118 -9.83 6.39 6.63
N PHE A 119 -10.35 5.30 7.18
CA PHE A 119 -10.06 3.94 6.74
C PHE A 119 -11.33 3.09 6.78
N ASP A 120 -11.76 2.63 5.62
CA ASP A 120 -12.98 1.85 5.43
C ASP A 120 -12.69 0.50 4.79
N VAL A 121 -13.44 -0.52 5.20
CA VAL A 121 -13.49 -1.82 4.56
C VAL A 121 -14.90 -1.99 4.02
N GLY A 122 -15.04 -2.12 2.70
CA GLY A 122 -16.32 -2.13 2.00
C GLY A 122 -16.35 -3.12 0.86
N ARG A 123 -17.49 -3.20 0.18
CA ARG A 123 -17.63 -3.95 -1.07
C ARG A 123 -17.93 -3.02 -2.22
N VAL A 124 -17.20 -3.16 -3.32
CA VAL A 124 -17.43 -2.46 -4.58
C VAL A 124 -17.47 -3.50 -5.68
N ASP A 125 -18.57 -3.55 -6.43
CA ASP A 125 -18.82 -4.55 -7.49
C ASP A 125 -18.59 -6.00 -7.04
N GLY A 126 -18.91 -6.31 -5.78
CA GLY A 126 -18.75 -7.63 -5.19
C GLY A 126 -17.35 -7.95 -4.65
N GLU A 127 -16.34 -7.16 -4.98
CA GLU A 127 -14.97 -7.25 -4.46
C GLU A 127 -14.87 -6.55 -3.10
N VAL A 128 -14.20 -7.17 -2.12
CA VAL A 128 -13.88 -6.47 -0.86
C VAL A 128 -12.73 -5.51 -1.13
N ARG A 129 -12.96 -4.23 -0.84
CA ARG A 129 -11.97 -3.17 -0.98
C ARG A 129 -11.73 -2.52 0.36
N ILE A 130 -10.48 -2.16 0.59
CA ILE A 130 -10.12 -1.18 1.61
C ILE A 130 -9.99 0.18 0.92
N GLU A 131 -10.44 1.23 1.59
CA GLU A 131 -10.23 2.61 1.16
C GLU A 131 -9.63 3.43 2.29
N ALA A 132 -8.62 4.21 1.98
CA ALA A 132 -7.98 5.12 2.94
C ALA A 132 -7.89 6.54 2.37
N ALA A 133 -8.31 7.53 3.16
CA ALA A 133 -8.06 8.93 2.87
C ALA A 133 -6.68 9.30 3.42
N LEU A 134 -5.71 9.47 2.52
CA LEU A 134 -4.33 9.78 2.86
C LEU A 134 -4.06 11.29 2.81
N HIS A 135 -3.08 11.73 3.61
CA HIS A 135 -2.62 13.11 3.65
C HIS A 135 -2.16 13.64 2.29
N HIS A 136 -2.28 14.95 2.04
CA HIS A 136 -1.87 15.61 0.79
C HIS A 136 -0.48 15.25 0.27
N LEU A 137 0.47 14.87 1.14
CA LEU A 137 1.82 14.43 0.76
C LEU A 137 1.83 13.14 -0.08
N TYR A 138 0.73 12.39 -0.10
CA TYR A 138 0.55 11.18 -0.89
C TYR A 138 -0.40 11.40 -2.09
N CYS A 139 -0.72 12.66 -2.36
CA CYS A 139 -1.71 13.09 -3.34
C CYS A 139 -1.03 13.84 -4.48
N ASN A 140 -1.77 13.98 -5.58
CA ASN A 140 -1.36 14.89 -6.64
C ASN A 140 -1.54 16.34 -6.16
N GLU A 141 -0.78 17.27 -6.73
CA GLU A 141 -0.77 18.67 -6.28
C GLU A 141 -2.18 19.28 -6.17
N GLY A 142 -2.42 20.06 -5.12
CA GLY A 142 -3.67 20.79 -4.91
C GLY A 142 -4.76 20.04 -4.11
N GLN A 143 -4.55 18.77 -3.76
CA GLN A 143 -5.47 18.01 -2.91
C GLN A 143 -5.06 18.06 -1.44
N VAL A 144 -6.01 18.27 -0.51
CA VAL A 144 -5.76 18.27 0.95
C VAL A 144 -5.74 16.85 1.53
N GLU A 145 -6.44 15.94 0.87
CA GLU A 145 -6.45 14.50 1.09
C GLU A 145 -6.75 13.81 -0.24
N CYS A 146 -6.38 12.55 -0.35
CA CYS A 146 -6.71 11.74 -1.52
C CYS A 146 -7.15 10.36 -1.09
N LEU A 147 -8.26 9.93 -1.68
CA LEU A 147 -8.76 8.59 -1.49
C LEU A 147 -7.92 7.62 -2.31
N ARG A 148 -7.58 6.50 -1.69
CA ARG A 148 -6.88 5.38 -2.32
C ARG A 148 -7.60 4.10 -1.97
N ALA A 149 -7.67 3.19 -2.93
CA ALA A 149 -8.33 1.91 -2.75
C ALA A 149 -7.39 0.75 -3.08
N TRP A 150 -7.57 -0.34 -2.35
CA TRP A 150 -6.90 -1.60 -2.60
C TRP A 150 -7.85 -2.76 -2.39
N ALA A 151 -7.56 -3.88 -3.02
CA ALA A 151 -8.17 -5.16 -2.70
C ALA A 151 -7.08 -6.21 -2.50
N TRP A 152 -7.35 -7.18 -1.63
CA TRP A 152 -6.45 -8.29 -1.38
C TRP A 152 -6.35 -9.19 -2.61
N ASP A 153 -5.12 -9.51 -3.01
CA ASP A 153 -4.84 -10.52 -4.02
C ASP A 153 -4.19 -11.74 -3.34
N PRO A 154 -4.92 -12.86 -3.19
CA PRO A 154 -4.39 -14.04 -2.53
C PRO A 154 -3.25 -14.71 -3.30
N SER A 155 -3.17 -14.52 -4.63
CA SER A 155 -2.09 -15.08 -5.44
C SER A 155 -0.77 -14.31 -5.23
N ALA A 156 -0.88 -13.01 -4.96
CA ALA A 156 0.25 -12.14 -4.65
C ALA A 156 0.54 -12.03 -3.14
N GLY A 157 -0.38 -12.46 -2.28
CA GLY A 157 -0.23 -12.39 -0.82
C GLY A 157 -0.18 -10.97 -0.26
N ARG A 158 -0.85 -10.02 -0.93
CA ARG A 158 -0.75 -8.58 -0.62
C ARG A 158 -1.95 -7.81 -1.15
N LEU A 159 -2.06 -6.56 -0.70
CA LEU A 159 -2.95 -5.58 -1.30
C LEU A 159 -2.45 -5.16 -2.69
N GLN A 160 -3.40 -5.03 -3.60
CA GLN A 160 -3.21 -4.51 -4.95
C GLN A 160 -4.13 -3.31 -5.15
N GLU A 161 -3.62 -2.27 -5.79
CA GLU A 161 -4.28 -1.00 -6.05
C GLU A 161 -5.57 -1.20 -6.87
N ARG A 162 -6.59 -0.39 -6.60
CA ARG A 162 -7.86 -0.32 -7.31
C ARG A 162 -8.23 1.15 -7.54
N PRO A 163 -9.06 1.45 -8.53
CA PRO A 163 -9.76 2.73 -8.57
C PRO A 163 -10.56 2.93 -7.28
N SER A 164 -10.46 4.11 -6.69
CA SER A 164 -11.26 4.49 -5.53
C SER A 164 -12.71 4.79 -5.92
N SER A 165 -13.57 4.81 -4.91
CA SER A 165 -15.02 4.99 -5.03
C SER A 165 -15.43 6.35 -5.58
N ASP A 166 -14.55 7.35 -5.50
CA ASP A 166 -14.68 8.67 -6.14
C ASP A 166 -14.22 8.69 -7.61
N GLY A 167 -13.81 7.55 -8.17
CA GLY A 167 -13.40 7.40 -9.56
C GLY A 167 -11.92 7.72 -9.83
N ILE A 168 -11.12 8.02 -8.80
CA ILE A 168 -9.69 8.26 -8.97
C ILE A 168 -8.96 6.91 -9.18
N SER A 169 -8.31 6.75 -10.33
CA SER A 169 -7.48 5.59 -10.66
C SER A 169 -5.99 5.93 -10.83
N ARG A 170 -5.68 7.22 -10.95
CA ARG A 170 -4.32 7.72 -11.14
C ARG A 170 -3.65 7.92 -9.79
N MET A 171 -2.46 7.34 -9.64
CA MET A 171 -1.75 7.27 -8.37
C MET A 171 -0.27 7.62 -8.54
N SER A 172 0.30 8.21 -7.49
CA SER A 172 1.72 8.51 -7.35
C SER A 172 2.24 7.87 -6.06
N GLY A 173 3.38 7.19 -6.15
CA GLY A 173 4.11 6.62 -5.00
C GLY A 173 3.27 5.80 -4.00
N GLY A 174 3.83 5.60 -2.80
CA GLY A 174 3.10 5.19 -1.59
C GLY A 174 2.65 3.72 -1.48
N ALA A 175 3.55 2.84 -1.02
CA ALA A 175 3.13 1.49 -0.62
C ALA A 175 2.14 1.54 0.57
N PRO A 176 1.16 0.63 0.65
CA PRO A 176 0.17 0.61 1.74
C PRO A 176 0.80 0.32 3.12
N VAL A 177 2.04 -0.18 3.16
CA VAL A 177 2.78 -0.48 4.39
C VAL A 177 3.95 0.47 4.54
N ASP A 178 4.01 1.16 5.68
CA ASP A 178 5.24 1.79 6.17
C ASP A 178 6.10 0.78 6.91
N PHE A 179 7.34 0.59 6.45
CA PHE A 179 8.30 -0.25 7.16
C PHE A 179 9.10 0.56 8.20
N GLY A 180 8.90 1.88 8.25
CA GLY A 180 9.63 2.79 9.12
C GLY A 180 10.98 3.19 8.54
N GLU A 181 11.82 3.71 9.42
CA GLU A 181 13.14 4.22 9.08
C GLU A 181 14.21 3.50 9.90
N GLU A 182 15.38 3.32 9.30
CA GLU A 182 16.62 2.92 9.95
C GLU A 182 17.09 4.03 10.92
N PRO A 183 18.03 3.74 11.84
CA PRO A 183 18.54 4.74 12.79
C PRO A 183 19.16 5.99 12.15
N ASP A 184 19.58 5.91 10.89
CA ASP A 184 20.10 7.03 10.11
C ASP A 184 19.00 7.83 9.37
N GLY A 185 17.72 7.56 9.66
CA GLY A 185 16.55 8.20 9.07
C GLY A 185 16.18 7.66 7.69
N THR A 186 16.81 6.58 7.24
CA THR A 186 16.56 6.07 5.90
C THR A 186 15.38 5.09 5.86
N PRO A 187 14.46 5.19 4.88
CA PRO A 187 13.34 4.25 4.81
C PRO A 187 13.79 2.79 4.73
N ILE A 188 13.16 1.92 5.50
CA ILE A 188 13.36 0.47 5.43
C ILE A 188 12.69 -0.06 4.16
N LEU A 189 13.42 -0.84 3.38
CA LEU A 189 12.90 -1.44 2.15
C LEU A 189 12.14 -2.73 2.45
N PRO A 190 11.12 -3.09 1.64
CA PRO A 190 10.51 -4.41 1.70
C PRO A 190 11.56 -5.53 1.54
N GLU A 191 11.39 -6.64 2.26
CA GLU A 191 12.30 -7.81 2.21
C GLU A 191 12.46 -8.33 0.75
N GLY A 192 11.39 -8.24 -0.03
CA GLY A 192 11.34 -8.63 -1.45
C GLY A 192 11.99 -7.67 -2.45
N THR A 193 12.62 -6.58 -2.03
CA THR A 193 13.25 -5.63 -2.97
C THR A 193 14.43 -6.28 -3.72
N PRO A 194 14.46 -6.24 -5.07
CA PRO A 194 15.54 -6.78 -5.89
C PRO A 194 16.92 -6.24 -5.49
N THR A 195 17.92 -7.12 -5.38
CA THR A 195 19.28 -6.77 -4.97
C THR A 195 19.87 -5.65 -5.85
N ALA A 196 19.62 -5.66 -7.16
CA ALA A 196 20.08 -4.62 -8.07
C ALA A 196 19.58 -3.21 -7.67
N LEU A 197 18.33 -3.11 -7.18
CA LEU A 197 17.76 -1.84 -6.73
C LEU A 197 18.25 -1.44 -5.35
N GLN A 198 18.47 -2.41 -4.45
CA GLN A 198 19.13 -2.15 -3.16
C GLN A 198 20.53 -1.57 -3.37
N GLU A 199 21.31 -2.16 -4.28
CA GLU A 199 22.65 -1.67 -4.63
C GLU A 199 22.60 -0.30 -5.30
N LEU A 200 21.67 -0.07 -6.22
CA LEU A 200 21.49 1.21 -6.89
C LEU A 200 21.18 2.32 -5.87
N ARG A 201 20.24 2.06 -4.95
CA ARG A 201 19.92 2.97 -3.84
C ARG A 201 21.14 3.22 -2.96
N PHE A 202 21.83 2.17 -2.52
CA PHE A 202 23.01 2.30 -1.66
C PHE A 202 24.12 3.14 -2.30
N ARG A 203 24.32 3.03 -3.62
CA ARG A 203 25.31 3.82 -4.38
C ARG A 203 24.87 5.26 -4.59
N SER A 204 23.57 5.57 -4.52
CA SER A 204 23.04 6.94 -4.65
C SER A 204 23.17 7.79 -3.39
N ARG A 205 23.77 7.26 -2.32
CA ARG A 205 23.91 7.93 -1.02
C ARG A 205 24.82 9.16 -1.11
N VAL A 206 24.31 10.28 -0.60
CA VAL A 206 25.02 11.55 -0.49
C VAL A 206 24.89 12.06 0.94
N TRP A 207 26.02 12.34 1.58
CA TRP A 207 26.05 13.00 2.88
C TRP A 207 25.95 14.51 2.71
N CYS A 208 24.92 15.10 3.30
CA CYS A 208 24.67 16.53 3.22
C CYS A 208 24.87 17.22 4.56
N PRO A 209 25.47 18.43 4.57
CA PRO A 209 25.52 19.25 5.78
C PRO A 209 24.10 19.65 6.18
N ALA A 210 23.76 19.49 7.45
CA ALA A 210 22.53 19.99 8.02
C ALA A 210 22.56 21.52 8.03
N VAL A 211 21.49 22.15 7.58
CA VAL A 211 21.42 23.63 7.49
C VAL A 211 21.31 24.28 8.87
N ASN A 212 20.81 23.55 9.86
CA ASN A 212 20.47 24.07 11.19
C ASN A 212 21.34 23.54 12.33
N GLU A 213 22.34 22.70 12.02
CA GLU A 213 23.21 22.08 13.02
C GLU A 213 24.67 22.19 12.55
N PRO A 214 25.56 22.91 13.26
CA PRO A 214 26.92 23.24 12.79
C PRO A 214 27.79 22.04 12.41
N ASP A 215 27.57 20.89 13.06
CA ASP A 215 28.23 19.60 12.76
C ASP A 215 27.21 18.53 12.35
N GLY A 216 25.97 18.93 12.09
CA GLY A 216 24.91 18.02 11.69
C GLY A 216 25.12 17.57 10.26
N HIS A 217 24.89 16.29 10.02
CA HIS A 217 24.86 15.71 8.69
C HIS A 217 23.61 14.85 8.56
N TYR A 218 23.02 14.86 7.37
CA TYR A 218 21.94 13.93 7.04
C TYR A 218 22.27 13.20 5.75
N LEU A 219 21.75 11.98 5.65
CA LEU A 219 21.92 11.12 4.50
C LEU A 219 20.78 11.33 3.52
N ARG A 220 21.08 11.68 2.28
CA ARG A 220 20.14 11.62 1.16
C ARG A 220 20.44 10.41 0.30
N GLN A 221 19.42 9.80 -0.27
CA GLN A 221 19.56 8.71 -1.24
C GLN A 221 18.28 8.54 -2.02
N GLY A 222 18.38 7.95 -3.20
CA GLY A 222 17.21 7.66 -4.03
C GLY A 222 16.19 6.78 -3.32
N GLN A 223 14.94 6.94 -3.74
CA GLN A 223 13.81 6.17 -3.24
C GLN A 223 13.59 4.94 -4.13
N VAL A 224 13.24 3.83 -3.51
CA VAL A 224 12.85 2.59 -4.19
C VAL A 224 11.49 2.18 -3.66
N TYR A 225 10.55 1.96 -4.57
CA TYR A 225 9.24 1.45 -4.25
C TYR A 225 8.73 0.60 -5.40
N ASP A 226 7.91 -0.38 -5.09
CA ASP A 226 7.27 -1.22 -6.09
C ASP A 226 5.99 -0.55 -6.61
N ILE A 227 5.64 -0.87 -7.84
CA ILE A 227 4.47 -0.37 -8.55
C ILE A 227 3.67 -1.56 -9.11
N PRO A 228 2.40 -1.37 -9.51
CA PRO A 228 1.67 -2.40 -10.22
C PRO A 228 2.44 -2.92 -11.44
N ASP A 229 2.06 -4.12 -11.91
CA ASP A 229 2.53 -4.67 -13.18
C ASP A 229 2.23 -3.70 -14.32
N VAL A 230 3.26 -3.22 -15.03
CA VAL A 230 3.13 -2.34 -16.21
C VAL A 230 3.56 -3.01 -17.51
N ASN A 231 4.11 -4.23 -17.46
CA ASN A 231 4.58 -4.95 -18.64
C ASN A 231 3.67 -6.14 -19.03
N GLY A 232 2.71 -6.51 -18.16
CA GLY A 232 1.73 -7.57 -18.36
C GLY A 232 2.23 -8.99 -18.02
N ASP A 233 3.35 -9.15 -17.31
CA ASP A 233 3.88 -10.46 -16.95
C ASP A 233 3.31 -11.05 -15.65
N GLY A 234 2.44 -10.29 -14.97
CA GLY A 234 1.80 -10.66 -13.71
C GLY A 234 2.68 -10.51 -12.47
N LEU A 235 3.88 -9.94 -12.62
CA LEU A 235 4.77 -9.54 -11.52
C LEU A 235 4.73 -8.02 -11.37
N ARG A 236 5.02 -7.57 -10.15
CA ARG A 236 5.11 -6.14 -9.89
C ARG A 236 6.45 -5.59 -10.37
N ASP A 237 6.38 -4.35 -10.80
CA ASP A 237 7.55 -3.62 -11.28
C ASP A 237 8.01 -2.63 -10.20
N TRP A 238 9.07 -1.89 -10.48
CA TRP A 238 9.72 -1.03 -9.50
C TRP A 238 10.01 0.33 -10.08
N VAL A 239 9.97 1.34 -9.21
CA VAL A 239 10.51 2.66 -9.51
C VAL A 239 11.73 2.90 -8.63
N PHE A 240 12.80 3.38 -9.28
CA PHE A 240 13.89 4.06 -8.59
C PHE A 240 13.78 5.55 -8.89
N ALA A 241 13.55 6.37 -7.87
CA ALA A 241 13.51 7.82 -7.97
C ALA A 241 14.83 8.39 -7.41
N PRO A 242 15.76 8.83 -8.25
CA PRO A 242 16.99 9.45 -7.78
C PRO A 242 16.69 10.69 -6.94
N GLU A 243 17.44 10.89 -5.87
CA GLU A 243 17.35 12.10 -5.07
C GLU A 243 18.40 13.13 -5.49
N ALA A 244 18.05 14.41 -5.31
CA ALA A 244 18.96 15.50 -5.56
C ALA A 244 20.19 15.42 -4.65
N GLY A 245 21.32 15.90 -5.14
CA GLY A 245 22.49 16.15 -4.29
C GLY A 245 22.22 17.30 -3.31
N CYS A 246 23.19 17.62 -2.45
CA CYS A 246 23.00 18.64 -1.41
C CYS A 246 22.75 20.05 -1.97
N ALA A 247 23.24 20.32 -3.19
CA ALA A 247 23.07 21.59 -3.89
C ALA A 247 22.90 21.42 -5.41
N THR A 248 22.67 20.19 -5.87
CA THR A 248 22.57 19.84 -7.29
C THR A 248 21.29 19.04 -7.53
N PRO A 249 20.63 19.22 -8.68
CA PRO A 249 19.52 18.34 -9.07
C PRO A 249 19.99 16.89 -9.18
N PRO A 250 19.06 15.91 -9.22
CA PRO A 250 19.42 14.52 -9.47
C PRO A 250 20.09 14.37 -10.84
N GLU A 251 21.07 13.47 -10.95
CA GLU A 251 21.83 13.26 -12.19
C GLU A 251 20.98 12.65 -13.31
N SER A 252 19.89 11.97 -12.96
CA SER A 252 18.93 11.35 -13.89
C SER A 252 17.50 11.53 -13.38
N GLY A 253 16.53 11.36 -14.28
CA GLY A 253 15.12 11.28 -13.87
C GLY A 253 14.76 9.93 -13.23
N GLN A 254 13.50 9.77 -12.89
CA GLN A 254 12.98 8.53 -12.31
C GLN A 254 13.07 7.37 -13.31
N GLN A 255 13.26 6.16 -12.80
CA GLN A 255 13.50 4.97 -13.61
C GLN A 255 12.44 3.92 -13.31
N ILE A 256 11.88 3.31 -14.36
CA ILE A 256 11.01 2.13 -14.25
C ILE A 256 11.85 0.89 -14.52
N TRP A 257 11.81 -0.05 -13.59
CA TRP A 257 12.49 -1.33 -13.63
C TRP A 257 11.47 -2.46 -13.64
N VAL A 258 11.45 -3.23 -14.71
CA VAL A 258 10.52 -4.36 -14.82
C VAL A 258 11.11 -5.61 -14.20
N THR A 259 10.29 -6.38 -13.49
CA THR A 259 10.70 -7.71 -13.02
C THR A 259 10.80 -8.64 -14.23
N THR A 260 11.88 -9.42 -14.32
CA THR A 260 12.16 -10.32 -15.47
C THR A 260 12.06 -11.80 -15.12
N GLY A 261 11.82 -12.11 -13.85
CA GLY A 261 11.57 -13.47 -13.39
C GLY A 261 11.23 -13.51 -11.91
N ARG A 262 10.51 -14.56 -11.49
CA ARG A 262 10.17 -14.80 -10.09
C ARG A 262 11.44 -15.02 -9.27
N GLY A 263 11.55 -14.31 -8.15
CA GLY A 263 12.60 -14.52 -7.17
C GLY A 263 12.30 -15.66 -6.19
N PRO A 264 13.22 -15.90 -5.24
CA PRO A 264 13.08 -16.97 -4.24
C PRO A 264 12.12 -16.62 -3.09
N GLY A 265 11.69 -15.36 -2.98
CA GLY A 265 10.79 -14.89 -1.93
C GLY A 265 9.36 -15.39 -2.11
N ALA A 266 8.53 -15.15 -1.10
CA ALA A 266 7.10 -15.45 -1.16
C ALA A 266 6.48 -14.77 -2.39
N HIS A 267 5.54 -15.45 -3.07
CA HIS A 267 4.84 -14.94 -4.24
C HIS A 267 5.73 -14.51 -5.43
N GLY A 268 7.03 -14.87 -5.44
CA GLY A 268 7.99 -14.51 -6.48
C GLY A 268 8.76 -13.22 -6.23
N GLU A 269 8.74 -12.70 -5.00
CA GLU A 269 9.53 -11.54 -4.57
C GLU A 269 11.05 -11.74 -4.70
N GLY A 270 11.79 -10.63 -4.81
CA GLY A 270 13.25 -10.64 -4.98
C GLY A 270 13.70 -11.08 -6.38
N GLY A 271 12.82 -10.98 -7.37
CA GLY A 271 13.10 -11.31 -8.77
C GLY A 271 14.21 -10.47 -9.40
N ALA A 272 14.81 -10.98 -10.47
CA ALA A 272 15.73 -10.19 -11.29
C ALA A 272 14.96 -9.05 -11.96
N VAL A 273 15.59 -7.87 -12.12
CA VAL A 273 14.98 -6.69 -12.75
C VAL A 273 15.81 -6.19 -13.91
N ALA A 274 15.15 -5.51 -14.85
CA ALA A 274 15.79 -4.79 -15.96
C ALA A 274 15.24 -3.37 -16.06
N LEU A 275 16.12 -2.40 -16.34
CA LEU A 275 15.72 -1.02 -16.61
C LEU A 275 14.88 -0.98 -17.88
N ALA A 276 13.62 -0.58 -17.77
CA ALA A 276 12.70 -0.50 -18.89
C ALA A 276 12.58 0.93 -19.43
N TRP A 277 12.78 1.96 -18.60
CA TRP A 277 12.65 3.35 -19.01
C TRP A 277 13.23 4.33 -17.98
N THR A 278 13.64 5.51 -18.45
CA THR A 278 14.15 6.61 -17.60
C THR A 278 13.50 7.93 -18.03
N SER A 279 13.00 8.69 -17.06
CA SER A 279 12.37 9.99 -17.31
C SER A 279 13.39 11.10 -17.57
N PRO A 280 12.97 12.19 -18.23
CA PRO A 280 13.64 13.48 -18.06
C PRO A 280 13.68 13.88 -16.58
N GLN A 281 14.69 14.67 -16.19
CA GLN A 281 14.99 15.00 -14.78
C GLN A 281 13.86 15.75 -14.05
N ASP A 282 13.05 16.51 -14.77
CA ASP A 282 11.94 17.31 -14.25
C ASP A 282 10.58 16.59 -14.34
N HIS A 283 10.55 15.34 -14.83
CA HIS A 283 9.34 14.55 -14.94
C HIS A 283 9.25 13.54 -13.80
N TRP A 284 8.02 13.18 -13.41
CA TRP A 284 7.76 12.11 -12.44
C TRP A 284 6.89 11.01 -13.03
N ILE A 285 6.88 9.86 -12.37
CA ILE A 285 6.08 8.71 -12.77
C ILE A 285 4.81 8.67 -11.92
N GLU A 286 3.68 8.51 -12.61
CA GLU A 286 2.41 8.09 -12.03
C GLU A 286 1.97 6.79 -12.68
N TYR A 287 0.93 6.16 -12.15
CA TYR A 287 0.36 4.96 -12.74
C TYR A 287 -1.17 5.00 -12.65
N ASP A 288 -1.83 4.52 -13.70
CA ASP A 288 -3.27 4.37 -13.78
C ASP A 288 -3.65 2.90 -13.56
N VAL A 289 -4.41 2.63 -12.51
CA VAL A 289 -4.88 1.28 -12.12
C VAL A 289 -6.31 0.98 -12.54
N SER A 290 -6.88 1.76 -13.48
CA SER A 290 -8.19 1.48 -14.08
C SER A 290 -8.22 0.16 -14.86
N GLU A 291 -7.07 -0.28 -15.36
CA GLU A 291 -6.89 -1.52 -16.10
C GLU A 291 -5.72 -2.35 -15.54
N ARG A 292 -5.62 -3.61 -16.00
CA ARG A 292 -4.54 -4.54 -15.66
C ARG A 292 -4.00 -5.18 -16.95
N PRO A 293 -2.69 -5.08 -17.26
CA PRO A 293 -1.66 -4.36 -16.51
C PRO A 293 -1.95 -2.87 -16.37
N ALA A 294 -1.39 -2.24 -15.33
CA ALA A 294 -1.53 -0.81 -15.12
C ALA A 294 -0.79 -0.03 -16.21
N THR A 295 -1.20 1.21 -16.44
CA THR A 295 -0.51 2.09 -17.38
C THR A 295 0.42 3.03 -16.61
N ALA A 296 1.74 2.91 -16.83
CA ALA A 296 2.67 3.93 -16.36
C ALA A 296 2.47 5.23 -17.13
N LEU A 297 2.53 6.36 -16.43
CA LEU A 297 2.40 7.70 -16.98
C LEU A 297 3.67 8.48 -16.68
N VAL A 298 4.27 9.10 -17.69
CA VAL A 298 5.28 10.14 -17.46
C VAL A 298 4.59 11.49 -17.39
N VAL A 299 4.77 12.19 -16.29
CA VAL A 299 4.07 13.43 -15.99
C VAL A 299 5.03 14.60 -16.06
N ARG A 300 4.61 15.64 -16.78
CA ARG A 300 5.35 16.88 -16.99
C ARG A 300 4.97 17.92 -15.95
N PRO A 301 5.90 18.80 -15.52
CA PRO A 301 5.55 19.98 -14.75
C PRO A 301 4.46 20.81 -15.46
N CYS A 302 3.50 21.31 -14.67
CA CYS A 302 2.47 22.22 -15.11
C CYS A 302 2.28 23.33 -14.06
N ASP A 303 1.42 24.31 -14.33
CA ASP A 303 1.19 25.39 -13.38
C ASP A 303 0.55 24.85 -12.08
N SER A 304 0.95 25.41 -10.94
CA SER A 304 0.46 24.99 -9.63
C SER A 304 -1.08 24.98 -9.55
N GLY A 305 -1.63 23.89 -9.02
CA GLY A 305 -3.07 23.68 -8.88
C GLY A 305 -3.76 23.13 -10.14
N GLN A 306 -2.99 22.70 -11.14
CA GLN A 306 -3.51 21.96 -12.30
C GLN A 306 -3.17 20.46 -12.19
N ASP A 307 -4.08 19.62 -12.70
CA ASP A 307 -3.76 18.21 -12.95
C ASP A 307 -2.79 18.11 -14.12
N CYS A 308 -1.52 17.86 -13.83
CA CYS A 308 -0.51 17.81 -14.86
C CYS A 308 -0.73 16.65 -15.84
N PRO A 309 -0.62 16.89 -17.16
CA PRO A 309 -0.88 15.86 -18.16
C PRO A 309 0.18 14.75 -18.12
N GLY A 310 -0.26 13.51 -18.02
CA GLY A 310 0.56 12.31 -18.15
C GLY A 310 0.58 11.81 -19.59
N VAL A 311 1.76 11.44 -20.11
CA VAL A 311 1.90 10.69 -21.37
C VAL A 311 1.96 9.21 -21.00
N PRO A 312 1.07 8.36 -21.53
CA PRO A 312 1.09 6.93 -21.22
C PRO A 312 2.30 6.27 -21.85
N LEU A 313 2.95 5.41 -21.07
CA LEU A 313 4.01 4.53 -21.52
C LEU A 313 3.43 3.16 -21.84
N ARG A 314 3.90 2.56 -22.93
CA ARG A 314 3.48 1.24 -23.41
C ARG A 314 4.66 0.29 -23.46
N TRP A 315 4.42 -0.94 -23.05
CA TRP A 315 5.42 -1.99 -23.14
C TRP A 315 5.66 -2.40 -24.60
N ASN A 316 6.91 -2.27 -25.06
CA ASN A 316 7.37 -2.82 -26.32
C ASN A 316 8.14 -4.12 -26.06
N ALA A 317 7.46 -5.25 -26.21
CA ALA A 317 8.04 -6.58 -26.00
C ALA A 317 9.24 -6.90 -26.91
N SER A 318 9.30 -6.32 -28.12
CA SER A 318 10.41 -6.57 -29.05
C SER A 318 11.72 -5.89 -28.63
N GLU A 319 11.61 -4.80 -27.86
CA GLU A 319 12.73 -4.01 -27.38
C GLU A 319 12.96 -4.17 -25.88
N ALA A 320 12.09 -4.93 -25.19
CA ALA A 320 12.06 -5.11 -23.75
C ALA A 320 12.14 -3.79 -22.97
N ARG A 321 11.37 -2.78 -23.40
CA ARG A 321 11.36 -1.43 -22.81
C ARG A 321 9.98 -0.79 -22.88
N LEU A 322 9.75 0.24 -22.07
CA LEU A 322 8.58 1.11 -22.21
C LEU A 322 8.87 2.23 -23.21
N VAL A 323 7.85 2.63 -23.98
CA VAL A 323 7.89 3.72 -24.97
C VAL A 323 6.65 4.60 -24.85
N GLU A 324 6.76 5.88 -25.16
CA GLU A 324 5.63 6.81 -25.29
C GLU A 324 4.71 6.47 -26.48
#